data_AF-A0A3C1GRN6-F1
#
_entry.id   AF-A0A3C1GRN6-F1
#
_cell.length_a   1.000
_cell.length_b   1.000
_cell.length_c   1.000
_cell.angle_alpha   90.00
_cell.angle_beta   90.00
_cell.angle_gamma   90.00
#
_symmetry.space_group_name_H-M   'P 1'
#
loop_
_entity.id
_entity.type
_entity.pdbx_description
1 polymer ?
#
loop_
_entity_poly.entity_id
_entity_poly.type
_entity_poly.pdbx_seq_one_letter_code
_entity_poly.pdbx_strand_id
1 'polypeptide(L)'
;MVSLDKFSTTALRLSIQRLLRICRPLYLALPLWAASCGLASAESWKVNLQDADIKAFINEVATITDQNFVLDPRINGNVTVISNRALSRDEIYQLFLSVMQVNGIAAIDSGTTVKLVPDNVAKQSGVAVDLRGDSMGESLATRVIYLTNTQAAEILGVIRPLMPQSAHAAAVPGVNALVLSDRADSLNQLTALIRDLDSNVNDSLQVIPLRHVDAERMMDLISALVSTGGGQAAGGDQLKVIADSASDRLLVKGSPEMIAKVQDMVNQLDTTPSRRLSGLRVFRLKYASAAHIADMLRGLLANQSLNSSGATSTLESASLTGASSTGATINGAANELLNNATNNASSPAATSATTGGATNSTTGRPFSIIADETQNAIIVNAAPELMFEIEEAVNQLDNRRAQVLIQAAIVEVSG
;
A
#
# COMPACT_ATOMS: atom_id res chain seq x y z
N MET A 1 23.03 -12.77 61.11
CA MET A 1 21.82 -11.99 61.50
C MET A 1 20.63 -12.92 61.44
N VAL A 2 19.74 -12.78 62.42
CA VAL A 2 18.89 -13.82 63.03
C VAL A 2 17.65 -14.17 62.20
N SER A 3 17.22 -15.43 62.32
CA SER A 3 16.01 -16.04 61.76
C SER A 3 14.81 -15.94 62.73
N LEU A 4 13.61 -16.29 62.24
CA LEU A 4 12.33 -16.55 62.95
C LEU A 4 11.55 -15.29 63.40
N ASP A 5 10.22 -15.22 63.47
CA ASP A 5 9.05 -16.03 63.10
C ASP A 5 7.83 -15.15 63.52
N LYS A 6 6.66 -15.34 62.88
CA LYS A 6 5.29 -14.93 63.28
C LYS A 6 4.99 -13.51 63.81
N PHE A 7 3.88 -12.96 63.29
CA PHE A 7 2.77 -12.21 63.94
C PHE A 7 2.23 -11.24 62.86
N SER A 8 0.94 -10.98 62.64
CA SER A 8 -0.31 -11.61 63.01
C SER A 8 -1.36 -10.83 62.22
N THR A 9 -2.11 -11.51 61.35
CA THR A 9 -3.20 -10.95 60.55
C THR A 9 -4.38 -10.64 61.46
N THR A 10 -4.30 -9.57 62.25
CA THR A 10 -5.35 -9.29 63.27
C THR A 10 -5.51 -7.81 63.64
N ALA A 11 -4.75 -6.88 63.04
CA ALA A 11 -4.86 -5.46 63.36
C ALA A 11 -5.74 -4.64 62.39
N LEU A 12 -5.97 -5.09 61.15
CA LEU A 12 -6.71 -4.27 60.17
C LEU A 12 -8.23 -4.48 60.14
N ARG A 13 -8.74 -5.55 60.78
CA ARG A 13 -10.19 -5.85 60.82
C ARG A 13 -10.95 -5.17 61.97
N LEU A 14 -10.26 -4.51 62.91
CA LEU A 14 -10.90 -3.93 64.09
C LEU A 14 -11.36 -2.47 63.92
N SER A 15 -10.89 -1.74 62.91
CA SER A 15 -11.31 -0.35 62.66
C SER A 15 -12.56 -0.23 61.78
N ILE A 16 -12.89 -1.23 60.97
CA ILE A 16 -14.08 -1.22 60.10
C ILE A 16 -15.35 -1.64 60.88
N GLN A 17 -15.19 -2.42 61.95
CA GLN A 17 -16.31 -2.94 62.73
C GLN A 17 -16.82 -1.99 63.82
N ARG A 18 -16.08 -0.90 64.14
CA ARG A 18 -16.51 0.15 65.08
C ARG A 18 -17.19 1.34 64.41
N LEU A 19 -16.98 1.59 63.11
CA LEU A 19 -17.71 2.62 62.38
C LEU A 19 -19.16 2.18 62.04
N LEU A 20 -19.39 0.87 61.90
CA LEU A 20 -20.71 0.32 61.56
C LEU A 20 -21.69 0.20 62.74
N ARG A 21 -21.29 0.59 63.97
CA ARG A 21 -22.12 0.50 65.18
C ARG A 21 -22.66 1.83 65.70
N ILE A 22 -22.26 2.98 65.13
CA ILE A 22 -22.74 4.30 65.57
C ILE A 22 -23.82 4.89 64.64
N CYS A 23 -23.98 4.38 63.41
CA CYS A 23 -25.08 4.78 62.51
C CYS A 23 -26.30 3.85 62.54
N ARG A 24 -26.55 3.16 63.66
CA ARG A 24 -27.62 2.16 63.79
C ARG A 24 -28.86 2.56 64.59
N PRO A 25 -29.03 3.82 65.08
CA PRO A 25 -30.35 4.32 65.48
C PRO A 25 -30.83 5.52 64.63
N LEU A 26 -30.33 5.69 63.40
CA LEU A 26 -30.87 6.65 62.42
C LEU A 26 -31.38 5.95 61.15
N TYR A 27 -32.01 4.78 61.33
CA TYR A 27 -32.56 3.96 60.23
C TYR A 27 -33.98 3.47 60.51
N LEU A 28 -34.71 4.11 61.43
CA LEU A 28 -36.07 3.72 61.82
C LEU A 28 -37.07 4.90 61.86
N ALA A 29 -36.78 5.99 61.14
CA ALA A 29 -37.68 7.14 61.01
C ALA A 29 -37.57 7.83 59.64
N LEU A 30 -37.44 7.09 58.54
CA LEU A 30 -37.49 7.67 57.18
C LEU A 30 -37.96 6.70 56.07
N PRO A 31 -39.15 6.05 56.17
CA PRO A 31 -39.86 5.57 55.00
C PRO A 31 -41.08 6.46 54.72
N LEU A 32 -40.92 7.79 54.66
CA LEU A 32 -42.02 8.69 54.26
C LEU A 32 -41.62 9.77 53.23
N TRP A 33 -40.42 9.65 52.64
CA TRP A 33 -39.94 10.56 51.59
C TRP A 33 -39.45 9.83 50.32
N ALA A 34 -39.89 8.58 50.14
CA ALA A 34 -39.66 7.79 48.92
C ALA A 34 -40.97 7.47 48.17
N ALA A 35 -42.05 8.21 48.45
CA ALA A 35 -43.36 8.06 47.81
C ALA A 35 -43.82 9.35 47.12
N SER A 36 -42.89 10.04 46.46
CA SER A 36 -43.20 11.13 45.53
C SER A 36 -42.26 11.10 44.33
N CYS A 37 -41.96 9.91 43.84
CA CYS A 37 -41.68 9.75 42.41
C CYS A 37 -43.00 9.30 41.81
N GLY A 38 -43.83 10.27 41.44
CA GLY A 38 -45.01 9.97 40.63
C GLY A 38 -44.50 9.26 39.38
N LEU A 39 -44.95 8.02 39.17
CA LEU A 39 -45.00 7.49 37.82
C LEU A 39 -45.75 8.53 37.02
N ALA A 40 -45.06 9.21 36.10
CA ALA A 40 -45.73 9.95 35.06
C ALA A 40 -46.63 8.93 34.37
N SER A 41 -47.94 9.04 34.62
CA SER A 41 -48.93 8.31 33.83
C SER A 41 -48.68 8.80 32.41
N ALA A 42 -48.06 7.96 31.59
CA ALA A 42 -47.98 8.20 30.16
C ALA A 42 -49.42 8.18 29.68
N GLU A 43 -50.04 9.36 29.62
CA GLU A 43 -51.31 9.54 28.95
C GLU A 43 -51.10 8.97 27.54
N SER A 44 -51.98 8.04 27.19
CA SER A 44 -51.82 7.22 26.00
C SER A 44 -53.02 7.49 25.12
N TRP A 45 -52.76 7.98 23.91
CA TRP A 45 -53.80 8.37 22.98
C TRP A 45 -53.85 7.39 21.82
N LYS A 46 -55.05 7.20 21.29
CA LYS A 46 -55.28 6.40 20.09
C LYS A 46 -55.63 7.36 18.96
N VAL A 47 -54.78 7.39 17.93
CA VAL A 47 -54.86 8.32 16.80
C VAL A 47 -55.39 7.57 15.58
N ASN A 48 -56.59 7.88 15.12
CA ASN A 48 -57.16 7.30 13.90
C ASN A 48 -57.78 8.40 13.04
N LEU A 49 -57.03 8.86 12.04
CA LEU A 49 -57.47 9.86 11.08
C LEU A 49 -57.48 9.26 9.68
N GLN A 50 -58.55 9.51 8.94
CA GLN A 50 -58.71 9.07 7.56
C GLN A 50 -58.99 10.31 6.72
N ASP A 51 -58.13 10.56 5.72
CA ASP A 51 -58.25 11.69 4.80
C ASP A 51 -58.39 13.06 5.50
N ALA A 52 -57.69 13.24 6.62
CA ALA A 52 -57.72 14.50 7.36
C ALA A 52 -56.82 15.55 6.70
N ASP A 53 -57.24 16.82 6.73
CA ASP A 53 -56.37 17.93 6.30
C ASP A 53 -55.12 17.96 7.20
N ILE A 54 -53.96 18.07 6.56
CA ILE A 54 -52.67 18.12 7.24
C ILE A 54 -52.61 19.24 8.30
N LYS A 55 -53.28 20.37 8.05
CA LYS A 55 -53.33 21.50 9.00
C LYS A 55 -54.12 21.15 10.26
N ALA A 56 -55.22 20.41 10.11
CA ALA A 56 -56.01 19.95 11.25
C ALA A 56 -55.21 18.94 12.10
N PHE A 57 -54.50 18.02 11.45
CA PHE A 57 -53.64 17.06 12.13
C PHE A 57 -52.48 17.73 12.89
N ILE A 58 -51.82 18.72 12.29
CA ILE A 58 -50.76 19.49 12.95
C ILE A 58 -51.29 20.17 14.22
N ASN A 59 -52.49 20.76 14.19
CA ASN A 59 -53.09 21.42 15.35
C ASN A 59 -53.42 20.43 16.48
N GLU A 60 -53.88 19.22 16.15
CA GLU A 60 -54.16 18.16 17.13
C GLU A 60 -52.86 17.73 17.82
N VAL A 61 -51.81 17.46 17.03
CA VAL A 61 -50.49 17.10 17.57
C VAL A 61 -49.91 18.24 18.39
N ALA A 62 -50.02 19.50 17.96
CA ALA A 62 -49.58 20.67 18.71
C ALA A 62 -50.23 20.78 20.09
N THR A 63 -51.52 20.46 20.16
CA THR A 63 -52.29 20.47 21.41
C THR A 63 -51.85 19.33 22.35
N ILE A 64 -51.50 18.17 21.80
CA ILE A 64 -51.07 17.00 22.58
C ILE A 64 -49.61 17.13 23.06
N THR A 65 -48.73 17.66 22.19
CA THR A 65 -47.28 17.78 22.45
C THR A 65 -46.90 19.09 23.13
N ASP A 66 -47.82 20.05 23.25
CA ASP A 66 -47.58 21.42 23.76
C ASP A 66 -46.49 22.18 22.97
N GLN A 67 -46.34 21.88 21.68
CA GLN A 67 -45.34 22.50 20.82
C GLN A 67 -45.93 23.53 19.86
N ASN A 68 -45.16 24.59 19.61
CA ASN A 68 -45.50 25.59 18.61
C ASN A 68 -44.97 25.17 17.24
N PHE A 69 -45.83 25.15 16.22
CA PHE A 69 -45.43 24.89 14.83
C PHE A 69 -45.60 26.15 13.96
N VAL A 70 -44.64 26.38 13.09
CA VAL A 70 -44.73 27.40 12.02
C VAL A 70 -44.80 26.70 10.69
N LEU A 71 -45.86 26.97 9.94
CA LEU A 71 -46.15 26.31 8.67
C LEU A 71 -45.76 27.22 7.49
N ASP A 72 -45.06 26.66 6.51
CA ASP A 72 -44.93 27.29 5.20
C ASP A 72 -46.27 27.17 4.42
N PRO A 73 -46.79 28.24 3.79
CA PRO A 73 -48.04 28.20 3.03
C PRO A 73 -48.05 27.20 1.87
N ARG A 74 -46.88 26.72 1.44
CA ARG A 74 -46.73 25.72 0.38
C ARG A 74 -47.17 24.32 0.80
N ILE A 75 -47.37 24.08 2.10
CA ILE A 75 -47.75 22.79 2.65
C ILE A 75 -49.26 22.59 2.50
N ASN A 76 -49.65 21.69 1.59
CA ASN A 76 -51.03 21.26 1.40
C ASN A 76 -51.06 19.75 1.14
N GLY A 77 -52.07 19.07 1.66
CA GLY A 77 -52.21 17.62 1.50
C GLY A 77 -53.16 17.03 2.53
N ASN A 78 -53.49 15.77 2.33
CA ASN A 78 -54.29 14.96 3.22
C ASN A 78 -53.43 13.85 3.84
N VAL A 79 -53.72 13.52 5.09
CA VAL A 79 -52.99 12.51 5.85
C VAL A 79 -53.95 11.43 6.33
N THR A 80 -53.50 10.18 6.24
CA THR A 80 -54.21 9.02 6.78
C THR A 80 -53.29 8.33 7.77
N VAL A 81 -53.72 8.26 9.02
CA VAL A 81 -52.96 7.69 10.13
C VAL A 81 -53.85 6.66 10.81
N ILE A 82 -53.42 5.41 10.74
CA ILE A 82 -54.12 4.29 11.38
C ILE A 82 -53.21 3.77 12.49
N SER A 83 -53.59 3.99 13.75
CA SER A 83 -52.91 3.40 14.91
C SER A 83 -53.82 2.39 15.64
N ASN A 84 -53.28 1.18 15.85
CA ASN A 84 -53.97 0.10 16.57
C ASN A 84 -53.51 -0.01 18.03
N ARG A 85 -52.45 0.71 18.41
CA ARG A 85 -51.83 0.72 19.74
C ARG A 85 -51.95 2.11 20.34
N ALA A 86 -52.12 2.17 21.66
CA ALA A 86 -52.04 3.44 22.38
C ALA A 86 -50.58 3.91 22.35
N LEU A 87 -50.36 5.17 21.95
CA LEU A 87 -49.05 5.79 21.79
C LEU A 87 -48.85 6.83 22.90
N SER A 88 -47.63 6.91 23.42
CA SER A 88 -47.19 7.97 24.33
C SER A 88 -46.93 9.28 23.59
N ARG A 89 -46.80 10.40 24.33
CA ARG A 89 -46.53 11.73 23.76
C ARG A 89 -45.34 11.73 22.79
N ASP A 90 -44.23 11.11 23.17
CA ASP A 90 -43.01 11.05 22.34
C ASP A 90 -43.23 10.18 21.09
N GLU A 91 -43.93 9.07 21.22
CA GLU A 91 -44.25 8.19 20.09
C GLU A 91 -45.23 8.85 19.10
N ILE A 92 -46.17 9.67 19.59
CA ILE A 92 -47.06 10.48 18.74
C ILE A 92 -46.24 11.51 17.96
N TYR A 93 -45.27 12.15 18.60
CA TYR A 93 -44.38 13.08 17.91
C TYR A 93 -43.53 12.38 16.85
N GLN A 94 -42.98 11.19 17.14
CA GLN A 94 -42.27 10.40 16.13
C GLN A 94 -43.17 9.99 14.97
N LEU A 95 -44.39 9.51 15.26
CA LEU A 95 -45.39 9.19 14.23
C LEU A 95 -45.73 10.42 13.37
N PHE A 96 -45.89 11.58 13.98
CA PHE A 96 -46.10 12.85 13.29
C PHE A 96 -44.95 13.14 12.31
N LEU A 97 -43.69 13.02 12.77
CA LEU A 97 -42.53 13.22 11.90
C LEU A 97 -42.48 12.21 10.74
N SER A 98 -42.85 10.95 10.95
CA SER A 98 -42.96 9.95 9.89
C SER A 98 -44.05 10.30 8.86
N VAL A 99 -45.21 10.79 9.31
CA VAL A 99 -46.31 11.19 8.41
C VAL A 99 -45.92 12.44 7.61
N MET A 100 -45.23 13.40 8.21
CA MET A 100 -44.69 14.57 7.51
C MET A 100 -43.68 14.16 6.44
N GLN A 101 -42.79 13.20 6.75
CA GLN A 101 -41.80 12.67 5.81
C GLN A 101 -42.44 12.03 4.59
N VAL A 102 -43.48 11.21 4.75
CA VAL A 102 -44.19 10.58 3.62
C VAL A 102 -44.76 11.62 2.65
N ASN A 103 -45.11 12.80 3.17
CA ASN A 103 -45.61 13.92 2.39
C ASN A 103 -44.51 14.89 1.92
N GLY A 104 -43.23 14.57 2.13
CA GLY A 104 -42.08 15.39 1.72
C GLY A 104 -41.92 16.69 2.51
N ILE A 105 -42.36 16.68 3.77
CA ILE A 105 -42.29 17.82 4.69
C ILE A 105 -41.27 17.48 5.79
N ALA A 106 -40.31 18.38 5.97
CA ALA A 106 -39.33 18.31 7.04
C ALA A 106 -39.71 19.24 8.19
N ALA A 107 -39.56 18.73 9.41
CA ALA A 107 -39.62 19.51 10.63
C ALA A 107 -38.19 19.93 11.01
N ILE A 108 -37.97 21.24 11.15
CA ILE A 108 -36.71 21.82 11.60
C ILE A 108 -36.94 22.45 12.96
N ASP A 109 -36.22 21.99 13.97
CA ASP A 109 -36.28 22.57 15.31
C ASP A 109 -35.57 23.94 15.32
N SER A 110 -36.30 24.99 15.69
CA SER A 110 -35.81 26.36 15.86
C SER A 110 -35.94 26.80 17.33
N GLY A 111 -35.59 25.91 18.25
CA GLY A 111 -35.42 26.17 19.68
C GLY A 111 -36.72 26.22 20.46
N THR A 112 -37.62 27.14 20.13
CA THR A 112 -38.93 27.30 20.82
C THR A 112 -40.11 27.01 19.89
N THR A 113 -39.84 26.77 18.62
CA THR A 113 -40.84 26.55 17.59
C THR A 113 -40.27 25.65 16.52
N VAL A 114 -41.08 24.69 16.07
CA VAL A 114 -40.71 23.76 15.01
C VAL A 114 -41.23 24.29 13.69
N LYS A 115 -40.33 24.55 12.75
CA LYS A 115 -40.68 25.04 11.41
C LYS A 115 -40.93 23.85 10.49
N LEU A 116 -42.11 23.79 9.90
CA LEU A 116 -42.48 22.80 8.89
C LEU A 116 -42.23 23.42 7.51
N VAL A 117 -41.34 22.80 6.75
CA VAL A 117 -40.96 23.23 5.40
C VAL A 117 -40.93 22.05 4.45
N PRO A 118 -41.18 22.24 3.14
CA PRO A 118 -40.96 21.18 2.17
C PRO A 118 -39.45 20.83 2.07
N ASP A 119 -39.14 19.57 1.75
CA ASP A 119 -37.76 19.05 1.74
C ASP A 119 -36.77 19.85 0.87
N ASN A 120 -37.26 20.46 -0.21
CA ASN A 120 -36.42 21.26 -1.11
C ASN A 120 -35.89 22.54 -0.45
N VAL A 121 -36.68 23.15 0.44
CA VAL A 121 -36.29 24.34 1.23
C VAL A 121 -35.54 23.93 2.48
N ALA A 122 -35.84 22.75 3.03
CA ALA A 122 -35.22 22.25 4.26
C ALA A 122 -33.69 22.19 4.17
N LYS A 123 -33.15 21.81 3.00
CA LYS A 123 -31.70 21.75 2.73
C LYS A 123 -30.99 23.10 2.84
N GLN A 124 -31.70 24.20 2.57
CA GLN A 124 -31.13 25.55 2.58
C GLN A 124 -31.29 26.25 3.94
N SER A 125 -32.21 25.77 4.77
CA SER A 125 -32.60 26.46 6.00
C SER A 125 -31.65 26.24 7.18
N GLY A 126 -30.46 25.66 6.96
CA GLY A 126 -29.42 25.49 7.98
C GLY A 126 -29.82 24.47 9.04
N VAL A 127 -29.62 23.19 8.72
CA VAL A 127 -29.90 22.08 9.64
C VAL A 127 -28.91 22.11 10.81
N ALA A 128 -29.37 21.78 12.02
CA ALA A 128 -28.49 21.67 13.18
C ALA A 128 -27.38 20.65 12.92
N VAL A 129 -26.13 21.03 13.24
CA VAL A 129 -24.98 20.14 13.10
C VAL A 129 -24.93 19.21 14.31
N ASP A 130 -25.18 17.92 14.07
CA ASP A 130 -25.03 16.89 15.09
C ASP A 130 -23.58 16.40 15.12
N LEU A 131 -22.82 16.94 16.07
CA LEU A 131 -21.43 16.58 16.31
C LEU A 131 -21.26 15.28 17.10
N ARG A 132 -22.30 14.84 17.83
CA ARG A 132 -22.18 13.77 18.84
C ARG A 132 -22.94 12.49 18.50
N GLY A 133 -23.83 12.53 17.52
CA GLY A 133 -24.59 11.35 17.13
C GLY A 133 -25.85 11.13 17.96
N ASP A 134 -26.31 12.13 18.70
CA ASP A 134 -27.40 11.98 19.69
C ASP A 134 -28.77 12.28 19.09
N SER A 135 -28.84 12.79 17.86
CA SER A 135 -30.11 12.93 17.15
C SER A 135 -30.69 11.54 16.89
N MET A 136 -31.95 11.33 17.30
CA MET A 136 -32.68 10.09 17.11
C MET A 136 -33.94 10.32 16.28
N GLY A 137 -34.35 9.28 15.55
CA GLY A 137 -35.58 9.27 14.79
C GLY A 137 -35.51 10.07 13.50
N GLU A 138 -36.55 10.84 13.29
CA GLU A 138 -36.96 11.35 11.99
C GLU A 138 -36.68 12.86 11.79
N SER A 139 -35.82 13.42 12.65
CA SER A 139 -35.35 14.80 12.55
C SER A 139 -34.22 14.95 11.52
N LEU A 140 -34.16 16.11 10.87
CA LEU A 140 -33.11 16.43 9.92
C LEU A 140 -31.85 16.86 10.68
N ALA A 141 -30.71 16.24 10.38
CA ALA A 141 -29.42 16.56 10.98
C ALA A 141 -28.31 16.65 9.91
N THR A 142 -27.25 17.38 10.21
CA THR A 142 -26.01 17.33 9.41
C THR A 142 -24.87 16.79 10.26
N ARG A 143 -24.20 15.74 9.78
CA ARG A 143 -23.08 15.08 10.44
C ARG A 143 -21.81 15.15 9.60
N VAL A 144 -20.69 15.44 10.25
CA VAL A 144 -19.37 15.40 9.63
C VAL A 144 -18.65 14.14 10.10
N ILE A 145 -18.25 13.28 9.17
CA ILE A 145 -17.54 12.03 9.45
C ILE A 145 -16.13 12.16 8.91
N TYR A 146 -15.13 12.02 9.78
CA TYR A 146 -13.73 11.96 9.39
C TYR A 146 -13.34 10.53 9.03
N LEU A 147 -12.62 10.35 7.93
CA LEU A 147 -12.18 9.05 7.43
C LEU A 147 -10.67 8.92 7.59
N THR A 148 -10.21 7.76 8.03
CA THR A 148 -8.79 7.52 8.33
C THR A 148 -8.04 6.75 7.26
N ASN A 149 -8.66 5.78 6.61
CA ASN A 149 -7.98 4.86 5.71
C ASN A 149 -8.37 5.11 4.24
N THR A 150 -9.66 5.35 3.99
CA THR A 150 -10.22 5.48 2.64
C THR A 150 -10.52 6.95 2.31
N GLN A 151 -10.37 7.32 1.03
CA GLN A 151 -10.68 8.67 0.58
C GLN A 151 -12.20 8.93 0.54
N ALA A 152 -12.64 10.06 1.09
CA ALA A 152 -14.04 10.50 1.12
C ALA A 152 -14.74 10.48 -0.25
N ALA A 153 -14.02 10.78 -1.33
CA ALA A 153 -14.55 10.75 -2.69
C ALA A 153 -14.91 9.34 -3.16
N GLU A 154 -14.13 8.32 -2.77
CA GLU A 154 -14.37 6.92 -3.12
C GLU A 154 -15.59 6.38 -2.37
N ILE A 155 -15.65 6.60 -1.06
CA ILE A 155 -16.82 6.22 -0.24
C ILE A 155 -18.08 6.92 -0.75
N LEU A 156 -18.00 8.22 -1.09
CA LEU A 156 -19.14 8.96 -1.65
C LEU A 156 -19.70 8.31 -2.92
N GLY A 157 -18.84 7.76 -3.79
CA GLY A 157 -19.27 7.04 -4.98
C GLY A 157 -20.07 5.78 -4.66
N VAL A 158 -19.70 5.06 -3.60
CA VAL A 158 -20.34 3.82 -3.16
C VAL A 158 -21.67 4.09 -2.44
N ILE A 159 -21.74 5.13 -1.60
CA ILE A 159 -22.93 5.39 -0.78
C ILE A 159 -24.03 6.17 -1.52
N ARG A 160 -23.69 6.93 -2.57
CA ARG A 160 -24.65 7.81 -3.28
C ARG A 160 -25.93 7.10 -3.76
N PRO A 161 -25.89 5.85 -4.28
CA PRO A 161 -27.11 5.13 -4.66
C PRO A 161 -28.01 4.73 -3.49
N LEU A 162 -27.48 4.62 -2.28
CA LEU A 162 -28.23 4.26 -1.07
C LEU A 162 -28.91 5.47 -0.42
N MET A 163 -28.56 6.68 -0.85
CA MET A 163 -29.09 7.92 -0.30
C MET A 163 -30.39 8.33 -1.00
N PRO A 164 -31.42 8.76 -0.25
CA PRO A 164 -32.63 9.30 -0.87
C PRO A 164 -32.34 10.65 -1.55
N GLN A 165 -33.20 11.05 -2.50
CA GLN A 165 -33.02 12.32 -3.23
C GLN A 165 -33.13 13.57 -2.33
N SER A 166 -33.74 13.43 -1.15
CA SER A 166 -33.79 14.46 -0.10
C SER A 166 -32.45 14.62 0.63
N ALA A 167 -31.59 13.61 0.64
CA ALA A 167 -30.30 13.69 1.32
C ALA A 167 -29.27 14.51 0.52
N HIS A 168 -28.27 15.02 1.23
CA HIS A 168 -27.13 15.71 0.64
C HIS A 168 -25.83 15.14 1.21
N ALA A 169 -24.89 14.81 0.34
CA ALA A 169 -23.56 14.36 0.72
C ALA A 169 -22.49 15.13 -0.05
N ALA A 170 -21.50 15.62 0.67
CA ALA A 170 -20.36 16.31 0.11
C ALA A 170 -19.07 15.78 0.73
N ALA A 171 -18.11 15.43 -0.11
CA ALA A 171 -16.76 15.09 0.33
C ALA A 171 -15.93 16.38 0.47
N VAL A 172 -15.22 16.50 1.58
CA VAL A 172 -14.25 17.57 1.85
C VAL A 172 -12.86 16.95 1.76
N PRO A 173 -12.19 17.04 0.59
CA PRO A 173 -10.93 16.33 0.35
C PRO A 173 -9.79 16.81 1.26
N GLY A 174 -9.79 18.10 1.65
CA GLY A 174 -8.69 18.69 2.42
C GLY A 174 -8.48 18.08 3.81
N VAL A 175 -9.55 17.60 4.46
CA VAL A 175 -9.49 16.93 5.78
C VAL A 175 -9.96 15.48 5.72
N ASN A 176 -10.10 14.92 4.51
CA ASN A 176 -10.70 13.62 4.26
C ASN A 176 -11.99 13.38 5.06
N ALA A 177 -12.91 14.34 5.01
CA ALA A 177 -14.18 14.26 5.73
C ALA A 177 -15.36 14.16 4.77
N LEU A 178 -16.42 13.52 5.23
CA LEU A 178 -17.70 13.43 4.55
C LEU A 178 -18.75 14.19 5.34
N VAL A 179 -19.35 15.19 4.71
CA VAL A 179 -20.48 15.94 5.27
C VAL A 179 -21.75 15.30 4.73
N LEU A 180 -22.57 14.76 5.62
CA LEU A 180 -23.84 14.14 5.31
C LEU A 180 -24.96 14.95 5.97
N SER A 181 -25.94 15.36 5.18
CA SER A 181 -27.18 15.98 5.65
C SER A 181 -28.34 15.08 5.27
N ASP A 182 -28.94 14.44 6.26
CA ASP A 182 -30.10 13.58 6.11
C ASP A 182 -30.80 13.40 7.47
N ARG A 183 -31.75 12.50 7.53
CA ARG A 183 -32.49 12.15 8.74
C ARG A 183 -31.62 11.39 9.72
N ALA A 184 -31.87 11.55 11.01
CA ALA A 184 -31.01 11.00 12.05
C ALA A 184 -30.85 9.47 11.98
N ASP A 185 -31.91 8.72 11.72
CA ASP A 185 -31.84 7.26 11.58
C ASP A 185 -31.02 6.81 10.36
N SER A 186 -31.23 7.44 9.19
CA SER A 186 -30.45 7.19 7.98
C SER A 186 -28.98 7.55 8.17
N LEU A 187 -28.69 8.66 8.86
CA LEU A 187 -27.32 9.05 9.21
C LEU A 187 -26.66 8.03 10.14
N ASN A 188 -27.39 7.45 11.10
CA ASN A 188 -26.86 6.42 11.99
C ASN A 188 -26.50 5.15 11.21
N GLN A 189 -27.36 4.71 10.28
CA GLN A 189 -27.10 3.57 9.41
C GLN A 189 -25.93 3.83 8.45
N LEU A 190 -25.90 4.98 7.78
CA LEU A 190 -24.81 5.40 6.90
C LEU A 190 -23.50 5.52 7.67
N THR A 191 -23.51 6.08 8.88
CA THR A 191 -22.30 6.20 9.72
C THR A 191 -21.73 4.82 10.07
N ALA A 192 -22.59 3.85 10.42
CA ALA A 192 -22.15 2.48 10.71
C ALA A 192 -21.54 1.81 9.47
N LEU A 193 -22.20 1.93 8.31
CA LEU A 193 -21.70 1.41 7.04
C LEU A 193 -20.36 2.05 6.64
N ILE A 194 -20.26 3.37 6.76
CA ILE A 194 -19.04 4.11 6.42
C ILE A 194 -17.88 3.68 7.32
N ARG A 195 -18.11 3.48 8.61
CA ARG A 195 -17.08 2.99 9.54
C ARG A 195 -16.63 1.56 9.19
N ASP A 196 -17.56 0.69 8.81
CA ASP A 196 -17.25 -0.65 8.33
C ASP A 196 -16.36 -0.60 7.08
N LEU A 197 -16.75 0.21 6.08
CA LEU A 197 -15.99 0.40 4.84
C LEU A 197 -14.61 1.05 5.05
N ASP A 198 -14.47 2.00 5.99
CA ASP A 198 -13.17 2.60 6.33
C ASP A 198 -12.27 1.62 7.11
N SER A 199 -12.86 0.69 7.88
CA SER A 199 -12.09 -0.32 8.64
C SER A 199 -11.67 -1.55 7.82
N ASN A 200 -12.40 -1.88 6.75
CA ASN A 200 -12.19 -3.09 5.95
C ASN A 200 -11.01 -2.98 4.97
N VAL A 201 -10.46 -1.78 4.74
CA VAL A 201 -9.16 -1.63 4.06
C VAL A 201 -8.07 -1.99 5.07
N ASN A 202 -7.92 -3.29 5.33
CA ASN A 202 -7.03 -3.88 6.33
C ASN A 202 -5.57 -3.90 5.84
N ASP A 203 -5.09 -2.75 5.37
CA ASP A 203 -3.72 -2.56 4.93
C ASP A 203 -2.79 -2.54 6.14
N SER A 204 -2.30 -3.71 6.51
CA SER A 204 -1.28 -3.83 7.54
C SER A 204 0.11 -3.56 6.96
N LEU A 205 0.96 -2.88 7.71
CA LEU A 205 2.38 -2.72 7.38
C LEU A 205 3.16 -3.84 8.06
N GLN A 206 3.82 -4.69 7.26
CA GLN A 206 4.71 -5.74 7.76
C GLN A 206 6.14 -5.52 7.28
N VAL A 207 7.09 -5.74 8.18
CA VAL A 207 8.52 -5.67 7.90
C VAL A 207 9.06 -7.09 7.72
N ILE A 208 9.61 -7.39 6.55
CA ILE A 208 10.19 -8.69 6.22
C ILE A 208 11.72 -8.53 6.12
N PRO A 209 12.51 -9.09 7.04
CA PRO A 209 13.97 -9.06 6.95
C PRO A 209 14.49 -10.04 5.91
N LEU A 210 15.48 -9.63 5.12
CA LEU A 210 16.20 -10.47 4.16
C LEU A 210 17.56 -10.87 4.74
N ARG A 211 18.07 -12.05 4.37
CA ARG A 211 19.35 -12.58 4.88
C ARG A 211 20.42 -12.73 3.82
N HIS A 212 20.05 -13.05 2.58
CA HIS A 212 20.98 -13.42 1.52
C HIS A 212 20.86 -12.53 0.28
N VAL A 213 19.69 -11.94 0.03
CA VAL A 213 19.41 -11.11 -1.14
C VAL A 213 19.25 -9.64 -0.74
N ASP A 214 19.79 -8.74 -1.57
CA ASP A 214 19.65 -7.29 -1.38
C ASP A 214 18.17 -6.85 -1.54
N ALA A 215 17.73 -5.92 -0.67
CA ALA A 215 16.34 -5.46 -0.65
C ALA A 215 15.86 -4.82 -1.97
N GLU A 216 16.71 -4.05 -2.65
CA GLU A 216 16.34 -3.41 -3.93
C GLU A 216 16.03 -4.45 -5.02
N ARG A 217 16.89 -5.46 -5.15
CA ARG A 217 16.69 -6.55 -6.12
C ARG A 217 15.42 -7.34 -5.84
N MET A 218 15.14 -7.60 -4.57
CA MET A 218 13.93 -8.35 -4.21
C MET A 218 12.66 -7.52 -4.42
N MET A 219 12.70 -6.22 -4.12
CA MET A 219 11.60 -5.30 -4.43
C MET A 219 11.30 -5.26 -5.92
N ASP A 220 12.30 -5.18 -6.79
CA ASP A 220 12.10 -5.18 -8.24
C ASP A 220 11.47 -6.49 -8.73
N LEU A 221 11.94 -7.64 -8.22
CA LEU A 221 11.38 -8.95 -8.56
C LEU A 221 9.92 -9.08 -8.11
N ILE A 222 9.60 -8.66 -6.89
CA ILE A 222 8.24 -8.71 -6.36
C ILE A 222 7.34 -7.73 -7.13
N SER A 223 7.80 -6.50 -7.38
CA SER A 223 7.05 -5.49 -8.11
C SER A 223 6.78 -5.91 -9.56
N ALA A 224 7.77 -6.49 -10.24
CA ALA A 224 7.61 -7.05 -11.58
C ALA A 224 6.59 -8.20 -11.60
N LEU A 225 6.62 -9.09 -10.60
CA LEU A 225 5.70 -10.22 -10.53
C LEU A 225 4.26 -9.78 -10.19
N VAL A 226 4.11 -8.82 -9.27
CA VAL A 226 2.82 -8.27 -8.84
C VAL A 226 2.18 -7.46 -9.96
N SER A 227 2.95 -6.65 -10.70
CA SER A 227 2.45 -5.93 -11.89
C SER A 227 2.08 -6.85 -13.05
N THR A 228 2.67 -8.05 -13.12
CA THR A 228 2.33 -9.08 -14.13
C THR A 228 1.09 -9.89 -13.74
N GLY A 229 0.70 -9.90 -12.46
CA GLY A 229 -0.35 -10.76 -11.90
C GLY A 229 -1.81 -10.30 -12.06
N GLY A 230 -2.07 -9.11 -12.59
CA GLY A 230 -3.45 -8.64 -12.77
C GLY A 230 -3.52 -7.13 -12.96
N GLY A 231 -4.34 -6.72 -13.94
CA GLY A 231 -4.46 -5.33 -14.39
C GLY A 231 -4.71 -4.34 -13.26
N GLN A 232 -4.27 -3.10 -13.49
CA GLN A 232 -4.45 -1.94 -12.61
C GLN A 232 -5.85 -1.92 -11.95
N ALA A 233 -5.94 -2.49 -10.75
CA ALA A 233 -7.08 -2.30 -9.88
C ALA A 233 -6.92 -0.90 -9.28
N ALA A 234 -7.53 0.06 -9.97
CA ALA A 234 -7.76 1.39 -9.46
C ALA A 234 -8.74 1.27 -8.27
N GLY A 235 -8.21 1.31 -7.06
CA GLY A 235 -8.97 1.40 -5.82
C GLY A 235 -8.76 0.21 -4.88
N GLY A 236 -8.01 0.44 -3.81
CA GLY A 236 -8.16 -0.31 -2.56
C GLY A 236 -7.07 -1.32 -2.21
N ASP A 237 -6.71 -2.24 -3.10
CA ASP A 237 -5.83 -3.39 -2.75
C ASP A 237 -4.46 -3.31 -3.46
N GLN A 238 -3.84 -2.12 -3.42
CA GLN A 238 -2.51 -1.94 -4.00
C GLN A 238 -1.45 -2.35 -2.99
N LEU A 239 -0.88 -3.55 -3.19
CA LEU A 239 0.33 -3.96 -2.49
C LEU A 239 1.45 -2.96 -2.76
N LYS A 240 1.83 -2.21 -1.74
CA LYS A 240 2.94 -1.25 -1.79
C LYS A 240 4.16 -1.86 -1.12
N VAL A 241 5.20 -2.09 -1.90
CA VAL A 241 6.49 -2.63 -1.44
C VAL A 241 7.54 -1.52 -1.49
N ILE A 242 8.30 -1.36 -0.41
CA ILE A 242 9.42 -0.43 -0.32
C ILE A 242 10.62 -1.21 0.22
N ALA A 243 11.78 -1.08 -0.44
CA ALA A 243 13.04 -1.63 0.05
C ALA A 243 13.71 -0.66 1.04
N ASP A 244 14.15 -1.19 2.18
CA ASP A 244 15.16 -0.58 3.04
C ASP A 244 16.51 -1.28 2.78
N SER A 245 17.33 -0.66 1.92
CA SER A 245 18.65 -1.17 1.55
C SER A 245 19.72 -0.99 2.63
N ALA A 246 19.48 -0.16 3.65
CA ALA A 246 20.42 0.02 4.76
C ALA A 246 20.33 -1.13 5.77
N SER A 247 19.12 -1.68 5.96
CA SER A 247 18.86 -2.76 6.91
C SER A 247 18.62 -4.13 6.26
N ASP A 248 18.66 -4.20 4.93
CA ASP A 248 18.24 -5.36 4.11
C ASP A 248 16.83 -5.86 4.51
N ARG A 249 15.84 -4.95 4.50
CA ARG A 249 14.45 -5.27 4.85
C ARG A 249 13.50 -4.81 3.77
N LEU A 250 12.38 -5.50 3.66
CA LEU A 250 11.25 -5.10 2.83
C LEU A 250 10.10 -4.64 3.71
N LEU A 251 9.62 -3.44 3.42
CA LEU A 251 8.41 -2.88 4.00
C LEU A 251 7.28 -3.16 3.03
N VAL A 252 6.32 -3.98 3.45
CA VAL A 252 5.19 -4.39 2.63
C VAL A 252 3.91 -3.87 3.30
N LYS A 253 3.17 -3.03 2.59
CA LYS A 253 1.84 -2.57 2.97
C LYS A 253 0.82 -3.18 2.02
N GLY A 254 -0.20 -3.85 2.56
CA GLY A 254 -1.31 -4.40 1.78
C GLY A 254 -2.20 -5.30 2.62
N SER A 255 -3.13 -5.99 1.97
CA SER A 255 -3.97 -6.98 2.63
C SER A 255 -3.13 -8.11 3.25
N PRO A 256 -3.55 -8.66 4.41
CA PRO A 256 -2.80 -9.71 5.11
C PRO A 256 -2.60 -10.96 4.25
N GLU A 257 -3.54 -11.24 3.33
CA GLU A 257 -3.44 -12.35 2.38
C GLU A 257 -2.31 -12.13 1.37
N MET A 258 -2.15 -10.93 0.83
CA MET A 258 -1.05 -10.61 -0.08
C MET A 258 0.28 -10.60 0.63
N ILE A 259 0.34 -10.10 1.86
CA ILE A 259 1.57 -10.12 2.65
C ILE A 259 2.03 -11.56 2.94
N ALA A 260 1.11 -12.46 3.27
CA ALA A 260 1.43 -13.89 3.43
C ALA A 260 2.03 -14.49 2.14
N LYS A 261 1.43 -14.20 0.98
CA LYS A 261 1.97 -14.63 -0.32
C LYS A 261 3.36 -14.06 -0.60
N VAL A 262 3.57 -12.78 -0.32
CA VAL A 262 4.88 -12.13 -0.48
C VAL A 262 5.90 -12.75 0.48
N GLN A 263 5.52 -13.05 1.72
CA GLN A 263 6.40 -13.69 2.69
C GLN A 263 6.81 -15.09 2.24
N ASP A 264 5.88 -15.89 1.73
CA ASP A 264 6.18 -17.20 1.16
C ASP A 264 7.13 -17.09 -0.05
N MET A 265 6.92 -16.10 -0.92
CA MET A 265 7.81 -15.82 -2.06
C MET A 265 9.20 -15.40 -1.61
N VAL A 266 9.30 -14.49 -0.63
CA VAL A 266 10.57 -14.07 -0.06
C VAL A 266 11.31 -15.26 0.53
N ASN A 267 10.63 -16.16 1.26
CA ASN A 267 11.25 -17.36 1.81
C ASN A 267 11.80 -18.32 0.73
N GLN A 268 11.13 -18.41 -0.42
CA GLN A 268 11.57 -19.23 -1.56
C GLN A 268 12.73 -18.60 -2.34
N LEU A 269 12.78 -17.27 -2.39
CA LEU A 269 13.77 -16.52 -3.18
C LEU A 269 15.01 -16.11 -2.37
N ASP A 270 14.90 -15.86 -1.07
CA ASP A 270 16.00 -15.51 -0.14
C ASP A 270 16.83 -16.74 0.26
N THR A 271 17.20 -17.55 -0.74
CA THR A 271 18.10 -18.68 -0.57
C THR A 271 19.55 -18.23 -0.71
N THR A 272 20.46 -18.91 -0.01
CA THR A 272 21.89 -18.60 -0.06
C THR A 272 22.38 -18.62 -1.51
N PRO A 273 23.05 -17.55 -2.00
CA PRO A 273 23.53 -17.51 -3.37
C PRO A 273 24.54 -18.63 -3.58
N SER A 274 24.13 -19.69 -4.26
CA SER A 274 24.92 -20.89 -4.56
C SER A 274 26.08 -20.65 -5.53
N ARG A 275 26.38 -19.38 -5.90
CA ARG A 275 27.16 -19.06 -7.10
C ARG A 275 28.32 -18.08 -6.94
N ARG A 276 28.65 -17.52 -5.76
CA ARG A 276 29.81 -16.59 -5.70
C ARG A 276 31.18 -17.25 -5.87
N LEU A 277 31.29 -18.56 -5.62
CA LEU A 277 32.57 -19.28 -5.71
C LEU A 277 32.53 -20.49 -6.66
N SER A 278 31.38 -20.78 -7.29
CA SER A 278 31.19 -21.99 -8.10
C SER A 278 31.95 -21.99 -9.44
N GLY A 279 32.73 -20.96 -9.74
CA GLY A 279 33.48 -20.83 -10.99
C GLY A 279 35.00 -20.81 -10.84
N LEU A 280 35.55 -20.62 -9.64
CA LEU A 280 37.01 -20.50 -9.43
C LEU A 280 37.63 -21.86 -9.06
N ARG A 281 38.51 -22.38 -9.92
CA ARG A 281 39.37 -23.54 -9.61
C ARG A 281 40.84 -23.24 -9.90
N VAL A 282 41.71 -23.89 -9.12
CA VAL A 282 43.17 -23.79 -9.29
C VAL A 282 43.69 -25.17 -9.69
N PHE A 283 44.30 -25.26 -10.87
CA PHE A 283 44.93 -26.47 -11.39
C PHE A 283 46.44 -26.35 -11.26
N ARG A 284 47.09 -27.28 -10.56
CA ARG A 284 48.57 -27.33 -10.48
C ARG A 284 49.11 -28.27 -11.55
N LEU A 285 50.08 -27.82 -12.33
CA LEU A 285 50.67 -28.57 -13.44
C LEU A 285 51.98 -29.25 -13.01
N LYS A 286 52.23 -30.45 -13.53
CA LYS A 286 53.39 -31.28 -13.16
C LYS A 286 54.50 -31.29 -14.20
N TYR A 287 54.16 -31.28 -15.48
CA TYR A 287 55.08 -31.52 -16.59
C TYR A 287 55.13 -30.37 -17.60
N ALA A 288 54.03 -29.64 -17.75
CA ALA A 288 53.92 -28.48 -18.63
C ALA A 288 53.97 -27.15 -17.86
N SER A 289 54.37 -26.07 -18.54
CA SER A 289 54.41 -24.73 -17.96
C SER A 289 53.04 -24.05 -17.99
N ALA A 290 52.66 -23.42 -16.87
CA ALA A 290 51.38 -22.73 -16.72
C ALA A 290 51.13 -21.64 -17.76
N ALA A 291 52.15 -20.85 -18.11
CA ALA A 291 52.03 -19.82 -19.15
C ALA A 291 51.67 -20.42 -20.51
N HIS A 292 52.34 -21.51 -20.92
CA HIS A 292 52.14 -22.11 -22.23
C HIS A 292 50.77 -22.78 -22.36
N ILE A 293 50.31 -23.49 -21.32
CA ILE A 293 48.96 -24.09 -21.31
C ILE A 293 47.89 -23.00 -21.25
N ALA A 294 48.08 -21.93 -20.46
CA ALA A 294 47.10 -20.85 -20.37
C ALA A 294 46.89 -20.15 -21.72
N ASP A 295 47.95 -19.94 -22.50
CA ASP A 295 47.84 -19.38 -23.86
C ASP A 295 47.13 -20.33 -24.82
N MET A 296 47.42 -21.64 -24.76
CA MET A 296 46.73 -22.65 -25.56
C MET A 296 45.24 -22.74 -25.23
N LEU A 297 44.88 -22.82 -23.94
CA LEU A 297 43.49 -22.85 -23.48
C LEU A 297 42.77 -21.56 -23.83
N ARG A 298 43.44 -20.41 -23.71
CA ARG A 298 42.89 -19.11 -24.13
C ARG A 298 42.62 -19.06 -25.63
N GLY A 299 43.50 -19.63 -26.45
CA GLY A 299 43.33 -19.75 -27.89
C GLY A 299 42.18 -20.68 -28.29
N LEU A 300 42.13 -21.87 -27.69
CA LEU A 300 41.07 -22.87 -27.94
C LEU A 300 39.70 -22.33 -27.53
N LEU A 301 39.59 -21.74 -26.34
CA LEU A 301 38.33 -21.28 -25.80
C LEU A 301 37.87 -19.95 -26.42
N ALA A 302 38.80 -19.12 -26.91
CA ALA A 302 38.47 -17.96 -27.74
C ALA A 302 37.87 -18.37 -29.09
N ASN A 303 38.31 -19.48 -29.67
CA ASN A 303 37.76 -19.99 -30.92
C ASN A 303 36.37 -20.65 -30.71
N GLN A 304 36.17 -21.36 -29.59
CA GLN A 304 34.86 -21.93 -29.27
C GLN A 304 33.78 -20.88 -29.00
N SER A 305 34.13 -19.73 -28.41
CA SER A 305 33.19 -18.62 -28.18
C SER A 305 32.63 -18.00 -29.48
N LEU A 306 33.28 -18.22 -30.62
CA LEU A 306 32.80 -17.77 -31.93
C LEU A 306 31.85 -18.79 -32.59
N ASN A 307 31.91 -20.06 -32.17
CA ASN A 307 31.10 -21.15 -32.73
C ASN A 307 29.81 -21.46 -31.93
N SER A 308 29.59 -20.83 -30.78
CA SER A 308 28.34 -20.94 -30.01
C SER A 308 27.37 -19.77 -30.24
N SER A 309 27.58 -18.97 -31.28
CA SER A 309 26.59 -17.96 -31.74
C SER A 309 25.52 -18.61 -32.62
N GLY A 310 24.75 -19.50 -32.01
CA GLY A 310 23.47 -19.97 -32.53
C GLY A 310 22.32 -19.41 -31.68
N ALA A 311 22.04 -18.11 -31.82
CA ALA A 311 20.69 -17.49 -31.80
C ALA A 311 20.70 -16.00 -31.39
N THR A 312 20.37 -15.17 -32.39
CA THR A 312 19.61 -13.91 -32.36
C THR A 312 20.26 -12.55 -32.03
N SER A 313 19.87 -11.59 -32.88
CA SER A 313 20.04 -10.12 -32.85
C SER A 313 21.44 -9.61 -33.24
N THR A 314 21.67 -8.85 -34.29
CA THR A 314 20.80 -8.06 -35.19
C THR A 314 21.44 -7.98 -36.58
N LEU A 315 20.61 -8.07 -37.60
CA LEU A 315 20.94 -7.66 -38.96
C LEU A 315 21.12 -6.14 -38.95
N GLU A 316 22.35 -5.67 -38.80
CA GLU A 316 22.73 -4.34 -39.28
C GLU A 316 23.61 -4.53 -40.52
N SER A 317 22.95 -4.48 -41.68
CA SER A 317 23.58 -4.58 -42.99
C SER A 317 24.43 -3.34 -43.24
N ALA A 318 25.73 -3.48 -43.06
CA ALA A 318 26.69 -2.64 -43.75
C ALA A 318 26.90 -3.19 -45.16
N SER A 319 26.12 -2.69 -46.13
CA SER A 319 26.50 -2.80 -47.53
C SER A 319 26.17 -1.56 -48.34
N LEU A 320 27.25 -0.94 -48.82
CA LEU A 320 27.42 -0.38 -50.16
C LEU A 320 26.38 0.63 -50.65
N THR A 321 26.75 1.91 -50.63
CA THR A 321 26.54 2.79 -51.80
C THR A 321 27.71 3.76 -51.89
N GLY A 322 28.57 3.51 -52.86
CA GLY A 322 29.53 4.49 -53.35
C GLY A 322 28.90 5.34 -54.46
N ALA A 323 29.52 6.52 -54.63
CA ALA A 323 29.50 7.41 -55.78
C ALA A 323 28.59 8.65 -55.73
N SER A 324 29.31 9.78 -55.57
CA SER A 324 29.30 10.96 -56.46
C SER A 324 28.13 11.95 -56.41
N SER A 325 28.48 13.16 -55.95
CA SER A 325 28.24 14.47 -56.57
C SER A 325 27.04 14.64 -57.49
N THR A 326 26.18 15.59 -57.13
CA THR A 326 25.74 16.75 -57.95
C THR A 326 24.33 17.14 -57.56
N GLY A 327 24.10 18.43 -57.34
CA GLY A 327 22.77 19.01 -57.51
C GLY A 327 22.11 19.49 -56.23
N ALA A 328 22.19 20.80 -56.03
CA ALA A 328 21.39 21.58 -55.10
C ALA A 328 19.87 21.41 -55.33
N THR A 329 19.06 21.59 -54.27
CA THR A 329 18.01 22.61 -54.21
C THR A 329 17.47 22.80 -52.77
N ILE A 330 17.87 23.91 -52.16
CA ILE A 330 17.09 24.96 -51.45
C ILE A 330 15.56 24.69 -51.33
N ASN A 331 14.98 24.76 -50.12
CA ASN A 331 14.33 25.96 -49.54
C ASN A 331 13.39 25.61 -48.35
N GLY A 332 13.40 26.41 -47.27
CA GLY A 332 12.38 26.27 -46.20
C GLY A 332 12.72 26.78 -44.79
N ALA A 333 13.26 27.99 -44.67
CA ALA A 333 13.11 28.96 -43.58
C ALA A 333 12.85 28.50 -42.12
N ALA A 334 13.86 28.63 -41.25
CA ALA A 334 13.79 29.44 -40.03
C ALA A 334 15.21 29.64 -39.47
N ASN A 335 15.70 30.87 -39.61
CA ASN A 335 16.94 31.39 -39.04
C ASN A 335 16.60 32.08 -37.72
N GLU A 336 17.15 31.61 -36.60
CA GLU A 336 17.59 32.48 -35.50
C GLU A 336 18.95 31.99 -34.99
N LEU A 337 19.98 32.73 -35.44
CA LEU A 337 21.25 32.94 -34.75
C LEU A 337 20.95 33.80 -33.49
N LEU A 338 21.68 33.75 -32.37
CA LEU A 338 23.07 34.20 -32.32
C LEU A 338 23.67 34.11 -30.89
N ASN A 339 24.93 33.65 -30.85
CA ASN A 339 26.06 33.95 -29.94
C ASN A 339 26.04 33.50 -28.47
N ASN A 340 27.04 32.75 -27.97
CA ASN A 340 28.52 32.90 -27.98
C ASN A 340 29.07 33.77 -26.83
N ALA A 341 29.66 33.10 -25.84
CA ALA A 341 30.82 33.52 -25.04
C ALA A 341 31.42 32.27 -24.38
N THR A 342 32.46 31.65 -24.96
CA THR A 342 33.88 31.79 -24.55
C THR A 342 34.17 31.40 -23.10
N ASN A 343 34.83 30.26 -22.87
CA ASN A 343 36.27 30.25 -22.54
C ASN A 343 36.81 28.82 -22.40
N ASN A 344 37.96 28.64 -23.05
CA ASN A 344 38.77 27.45 -23.21
C ASN A 344 40.11 27.72 -22.50
N ALA A 345 40.63 26.77 -21.71
CA ALA A 345 42.05 26.66 -21.32
C ALA A 345 42.28 25.31 -20.61
N SER A 346 42.73 24.24 -21.28
CA SER A 346 44.13 23.86 -21.65
C SER A 346 44.93 23.24 -20.48
N SER A 347 45.20 21.92 -20.46
CA SER A 347 46.32 21.16 -21.11
C SER A 347 47.68 21.32 -20.40
N PRO A 348 48.60 20.32 -20.34
CA PRO A 348 49.30 19.68 -21.50
C PRO A 348 49.41 18.13 -21.40
N ALA A 349 49.56 17.30 -22.43
CA ALA A 349 50.42 17.21 -23.63
C ALA A 349 51.72 16.37 -23.44
N ALA A 350 51.78 15.22 -24.13
CA ALA A 350 52.93 14.50 -24.76
C ALA A 350 52.30 13.27 -25.48
N THR A 351 52.30 13.02 -26.78
CA THR A 351 53.26 13.04 -27.92
C THR A 351 54.30 11.91 -27.93
N SER A 352 53.89 10.82 -28.59
CA SER A 352 54.62 9.93 -29.51
C SER A 352 55.75 9.01 -29.01
N ALA A 353 55.51 7.70 -29.07
CA ALA A 353 56.45 6.73 -29.63
C ALA A 353 55.71 5.51 -30.21
N THR A 354 55.93 5.26 -31.50
CA THR A 354 55.62 4.04 -32.25
C THR A 354 56.40 2.86 -31.69
N THR A 355 55.77 1.70 -31.44
CA THR A 355 56.28 0.34 -31.72
C THR A 355 55.14 -0.66 -31.53
N GLY A 356 54.93 -1.56 -32.49
CA GLY A 356 53.82 -2.51 -32.53
C GLY A 356 53.81 -3.51 -31.37
N GLY A 357 52.60 -3.97 -31.05
CA GLY A 357 52.35 -5.04 -30.10
C GLY A 357 50.85 -5.25 -29.93
N ALA A 358 50.30 -6.27 -30.58
CA ALA A 358 48.94 -6.74 -30.35
C ALA A 358 48.78 -7.18 -28.89
N THR A 359 47.69 -6.79 -28.21
CA THR A 359 47.14 -7.48 -27.03
C THR A 359 45.77 -6.86 -26.69
N ASN A 360 44.68 -7.45 -27.16
CA ASN A 360 43.86 -8.49 -26.52
C ASN A 360 42.79 -7.90 -25.56
N SER A 361 41.56 -7.94 -26.04
CA SER A 361 40.32 -7.46 -25.42
C SER A 361 39.98 -8.18 -24.10
N THR A 362 39.95 -7.45 -22.99
CA THR A 362 39.50 -7.92 -21.66
C THR A 362 38.20 -7.21 -21.26
N THR A 363 37.17 -7.32 -22.09
CA THR A 363 35.83 -6.84 -21.72
C THR A 363 34.81 -7.86 -22.23
N GLY A 364 34.23 -8.64 -21.32
CA GLY A 364 33.07 -9.49 -21.60
C GLY A 364 33.29 -10.98 -21.84
N ARG A 365 34.46 -11.57 -21.52
CA ARG A 365 34.64 -13.03 -21.68
C ARG A 365 34.00 -13.81 -20.53
N PRO A 366 33.21 -14.88 -20.79
CA PRO A 366 32.57 -15.73 -19.78
C PRO A 366 33.55 -16.63 -19.00
N PHE A 367 34.85 -16.50 -19.27
CA PHE A 367 35.93 -17.21 -18.59
C PHE A 367 37.16 -16.31 -18.44
N SER A 368 37.89 -16.46 -17.35
CA SER A 368 39.16 -15.81 -17.08
C SER A 368 40.19 -16.86 -16.68
N ILE A 369 41.30 -16.92 -17.41
CA ILE A 369 42.39 -17.87 -17.19
C ILE A 369 43.65 -17.07 -16.90
N ILE A 370 44.22 -17.27 -15.71
CA ILE A 370 45.44 -16.61 -15.24
C ILE A 370 46.47 -17.70 -14.95
N ALA A 371 47.68 -17.56 -15.50
CA ALA A 371 48.80 -18.41 -15.18
C ALA A 371 49.59 -17.82 -14.01
N ASP A 372 49.93 -18.64 -13.03
CA ASP A 372 50.92 -18.37 -12.00
C ASP A 372 52.16 -19.23 -12.26
N GLU A 373 53.21 -18.60 -12.78
CA GLU A 373 54.48 -19.26 -13.08
C GLU A 373 55.24 -19.64 -11.81
N THR A 374 55.07 -18.92 -10.71
CA THR A 374 55.81 -19.16 -9.47
C THR A 374 55.40 -20.47 -8.82
N GLN A 375 54.12 -20.83 -8.94
CA GLN A 375 53.53 -22.06 -8.40
C GLN A 375 53.25 -23.12 -9.49
N ASN A 376 53.64 -22.84 -10.74
CA ASN A 376 53.26 -23.61 -11.93
C ASN A 376 51.78 -24.04 -11.91
N ALA A 377 50.89 -23.07 -11.72
CA ALA A 377 49.47 -23.30 -11.56
C ALA A 377 48.64 -22.41 -12.50
N ILE A 378 47.46 -22.89 -12.88
CA ILE A 378 46.48 -22.15 -13.67
C ILE A 378 45.25 -21.91 -12.81
N ILE A 379 44.90 -20.63 -12.66
CA ILE A 379 43.69 -20.18 -12.00
C ILE A 379 42.64 -19.95 -13.08
N VAL A 380 41.54 -20.70 -13.01
CA VAL A 380 40.45 -20.66 -13.98
C VAL A 380 39.20 -20.16 -13.25
N ASN A 381 38.61 -19.10 -13.76
CA ASN A 381 37.27 -18.66 -13.41
C ASN A 381 36.36 -18.87 -14.62
N ALA A 382 35.48 -19.86 -14.59
CA ALA A 382 34.57 -20.17 -15.70
C ALA A 382 33.24 -20.72 -15.18
N ALA A 383 32.21 -20.74 -16.04
CA ALA A 383 30.96 -21.44 -15.74
C ALA A 383 31.23 -22.92 -15.42
N PRO A 384 30.44 -23.55 -14.53
CA PRO A 384 30.67 -24.94 -14.11
C PRO A 384 30.66 -25.94 -15.27
N GLU A 385 29.94 -25.64 -16.35
CA GLU A 385 29.87 -26.46 -17.56
C GLU A 385 31.22 -26.48 -18.31
N LEU A 386 31.85 -25.32 -18.51
CA LEU A 386 33.16 -25.20 -19.16
C LEU A 386 34.31 -25.69 -18.28
N MET A 387 34.12 -25.66 -16.96
CA MET A 387 35.15 -26.10 -16.01
C MET A 387 35.54 -27.56 -16.22
N PHE A 388 34.57 -28.43 -16.51
CA PHE A 388 34.82 -29.85 -16.76
C PHE A 388 35.68 -30.07 -18.02
N GLU A 389 35.40 -29.33 -19.09
CA GLU A 389 36.15 -29.39 -20.34
C GLU A 389 37.58 -28.87 -20.17
N ILE A 390 37.76 -27.78 -19.42
CA ILE A 390 39.09 -27.23 -19.11
C ILE A 390 39.90 -28.21 -18.26
N GLU A 391 39.28 -28.90 -17.30
CA GLU A 391 39.94 -29.93 -16.50
C GLU A 391 40.44 -31.10 -17.36
N GLU A 392 39.62 -31.56 -18.31
CA GLU A 392 40.01 -32.61 -19.24
C GLU A 392 41.15 -32.16 -20.17
N ALA A 393 41.05 -30.97 -20.75
CA ALA A 393 42.09 -30.40 -21.61
C ALA A 393 43.41 -30.23 -20.86
N VAL A 394 43.38 -29.70 -19.63
CA VAL A 394 44.58 -29.57 -18.78
C VAL A 394 45.23 -30.92 -18.53
N ASN A 395 44.46 -31.95 -18.20
CA ASN A 395 44.98 -33.30 -17.96
C ASN A 395 45.62 -33.92 -19.21
N GLN A 396 45.10 -33.65 -20.40
CA GLN A 396 45.68 -34.13 -21.66
C GLN A 396 46.95 -33.37 -22.05
N LEU A 397 46.99 -32.06 -21.81
CA LEU A 397 48.14 -31.20 -22.14
C LEU A 397 49.32 -31.39 -21.15
N ASP A 398 49.04 -31.69 -19.89
CA ASP A 398 50.04 -31.92 -18.85
C ASP A 398 50.60 -33.36 -18.90
N ASN A 399 51.19 -33.75 -20.02
CA ASN A 399 51.82 -35.06 -20.20
C ASN A 399 53.36 -34.96 -20.29
N ARG A 400 54.04 -36.05 -19.90
CA ARG A 400 55.49 -36.16 -19.95
C ARG A 400 55.99 -36.24 -21.40
N ARG A 401 56.85 -35.31 -21.80
CA ARG A 401 57.46 -35.31 -23.14
C ARG A 401 58.57 -36.36 -23.25
N ALA A 402 58.58 -37.14 -24.32
CA ALA A 402 59.70 -38.03 -24.66
C ALA A 402 60.88 -37.19 -25.16
N GLN A 403 62.08 -37.46 -24.65
CA GLN A 403 63.30 -36.80 -25.11
C GLN A 403 63.91 -37.63 -26.25
N VAL A 404 64.36 -36.94 -27.31
CA VAL A 404 65.01 -37.57 -28.48
C VAL A 404 66.49 -37.19 -28.49
N LEU A 405 67.36 -38.19 -28.62
CA LEU A 405 68.80 -37.99 -28.76
C LEU A 405 69.14 -37.75 -30.24
N ILE A 406 69.76 -36.61 -30.55
CA ILE A 406 70.24 -36.31 -31.90
C ILE A 406 71.75 -36.44 -31.91
N GLN A 407 72.28 -37.38 -32.70
CA GLN A 407 73.71 -37.51 -32.96
C GLN A 407 74.00 -36.92 -34.34
N ALA A 408 74.87 -35.91 -34.39
CA ALA A 408 75.40 -35.37 -35.63
C ALA A 408 76.90 -35.62 -35.68
N ALA A 409 77.38 -36.23 -36.75
CA ALA A 409 78.81 -36.38 -37.03
C ALA A 409 79.19 -35.38 -38.13
N ILE A 410 80.21 -34.56 -37.86
CA ILE A 410 80.75 -33.60 -38.83
C ILE A 410 82.04 -34.21 -39.37
N VAL A 411 82.15 -34.31 -40.70
CA VAL A 411 83.36 -34.77 -41.38
C VAL A 411 83.88 -33.63 -42.24
N GLU A 412 85.10 -33.18 -41.97
CA GLU A 412 85.83 -32.22 -42.80
C GLU A 412 86.91 -32.94 -43.61
N VAL A 413 87.08 -32.55 -44.87
CA VAL A 413 88.14 -33.06 -45.76
C VAL A 413 89.04 -31.89 -46.11
N SER A 414 90.30 -31.93 -45.67
CA SER A 414 91.36 -31.02 -46.13
C SER A 414 92.24 -31.75 -47.14
N GLY A 415 92.46 -31.11 -48.29
CA GLY A 415 93.22 -31.65 -49.43
C GLY A 415 94.70 -31.32 -49.39
#